data_AF-A0A950BQM9-F1
#
_entry.id   AF-A0A950BQM9-F1
#
_cell.length_a   1.000
_cell.length_b   1.000
_cell.length_c   1.000
_cell.angle_alpha   90.00
_cell.angle_beta   90.00
_cell.angle_gamma   90.00
#
_symmetry.space_group_name_H-M   'P 1'
#
loop_
_entity.id
_entity.type
_entity.pdbx_description
1 polymer ?
#
loop_
_entity_poly.entity_id
_entity_poly.type
_entity_poly.pdbx_seq_one_letter_code
_entity_poly.pdbx_strand_id
1 'polypeptide(L)' 'MSSRKALDKYSGGRRDYRACEGREIEVQCKGPVRETIQEITGGIRSACAYVGATRLKDLSKCTTFVICSRPTGKD' A
#
# COMPACT_ATOMS: atom_id res chain seq x y z
N MET A 1 8.90 -5.38 10.70
CA MET A 1 8.15 -4.66 11.76
C MET A 1 9.16 -4.03 12.71
N SER A 2 9.52 -2.75 12.50
CA SER A 2 10.59 -2.04 13.22
C SER A 2 10.07 -0.87 14.08
N SER A 3 8.80 -0.91 14.50
CA SER A 3 8.26 0.08 15.43
C SER A 3 8.75 -0.20 16.84
N ARG A 4 8.82 0.84 17.68
CA ARG A 4 9.30 0.74 19.06
C ARG A 4 8.52 -0.31 19.85
N LYS A 5 7.19 -0.27 19.81
CA LYS A 5 6.32 -1.26 20.47
C LYS A 5 6.50 -2.69 19.95
N ALA A 6 6.84 -2.87 18.68
CA ALA A 6 7.13 -4.20 18.14
C ALA A 6 8.49 -4.73 18.63
N LEU A 7 9.51 -3.87 18.69
CA LEU A 7 10.84 -4.23 19.20
C LEU A 7 10.80 -4.54 20.70
N ASP A 8 10.07 -3.73 21.47
CA ASP A 8 9.91 -3.94 22.90
C ASP A 8 9.14 -5.25 23.20
N LYS A 9 8.09 -5.54 22.42
CA LYS A 9 7.25 -6.73 22.62
C LYS A 9 7.90 -8.04 22.14
N TYR A 10 8.61 -8.02 21.01
CA TYR A 10 9.05 -9.25 20.35
C TYR A 10 10.58 -9.39 20.23
N SER A 11 11.35 -8.34 20.51
CA SER A 11 12.83 -8.34 20.38
C SER A 11 13.57 -8.06 21.69
N GLY A 12 12.85 -8.07 22.83
CA GLY A 12 13.44 -7.88 24.15
C GLY A 12 13.87 -6.44 24.44
N GLY A 13 13.26 -5.47 23.76
CA GLY A 13 13.63 -4.07 23.87
C GLY A 13 14.50 -3.57 22.71
N ARG A 14 14.50 -2.26 22.51
CA ARG A 14 15.45 -1.61 21.59
C ARG A 14 16.88 -1.75 22.12
N ARG A 15 17.73 -2.44 21.37
CA ARG A 15 19.19 -2.44 21.61
C ARG A 15 19.75 -1.05 21.29
N ASP A 16 20.68 -0.54 22.10
CA ASP A 16 21.15 0.85 21.98
C ASP A 16 21.76 1.20 20.63
N TYR A 17 22.33 0.21 19.95
CA TYR A 17 22.90 0.35 18.60
C TYR A 17 21.86 0.31 17.46
N ARG A 18 20.56 0.08 17.73
CA ARG A 18 19.50 0.03 16.71
C ARG A 18 18.58 1.23 16.82
N ALA A 19 18.36 1.92 15.70
CA ALA A 19 17.30 2.90 15.56
C ALA A 19 15.95 2.22 15.26
N CYS A 20 14.86 2.81 15.76
CA CYS A 20 13.52 2.42 15.35
C CYS A 20 13.19 3.09 14.01
N GLU A 21 12.83 2.31 12.99
CA GLU A 21 12.45 2.83 11.66
C GLU A 21 10.93 2.83 11.45
N GLY A 22 10.19 2.14 12.32
CA GLY A 22 8.73 2.05 12.25
C GLY A 22 8.02 3.10 13.10
N ARG A 23 6.84 3.52 12.63
CA ARG A 23 5.91 4.40 13.34
C ARG A 23 4.70 3.62 13.85
N GLU A 24 4.08 4.14 14.90
CA GLU A 24 2.80 3.67 15.41
C GLU A 24 1.71 4.68 15.07
N ILE A 25 0.63 4.20 14.48
CA ILE A 25 -0.55 4.98 14.18
C ILE A 25 -1.80 4.16 14.53
N GLU A 26 -2.83 4.85 14.97
CA GLU A 26 -4.16 4.28 15.09
C GLU A 26 -4.93 4.56 13.80
N VAL A 27 -5.60 3.54 13.29
CA VAL A 27 -6.43 3.62 12.08
C VAL A 27 -7.84 3.24 12.48
N GLN A 28 -8.82 4.01 12.01
CA GLN A 28 -10.23 3.74 12.26
C GLN A 28 -10.62 2.36 11.70
N CYS A 29 -11.49 1.67 12.43
CA CYS A 29 -11.99 0.37 12.00
C CYS A 29 -12.80 0.51 10.71
N LYS A 30 -12.40 -0.21 9.66
CA LYS A 30 -13.05 -0.18 8.34
C LYS A 30 -14.16 -1.22 8.17
N GLY A 31 -14.48 -1.98 9.22
CA GLY A 31 -15.46 -3.06 9.13
C GLY A 31 -14.87 -4.35 8.51
N PRO A 32 -15.71 -5.20 7.90
CA PRO A 32 -15.30 -6.50 7.37
C PRO A 32 -14.26 -6.39 6.24
N VAL A 33 -13.20 -7.19 6.31
CA VAL A 33 -12.11 -7.21 5.31
C VAL A 33 -12.59 -7.56 3.89
N ARG A 34 -13.70 -8.29 3.77
CA ARG A 34 -14.27 -8.73 2.50
C ARG A 34 -14.57 -7.54 1.57
N GLU A 35 -15.07 -6.45 2.14
CA GLU A 35 -15.44 -5.24 1.36
C GLU A 35 -14.19 -4.58 0.78
N THR A 36 -13.16 -4.37 1.58
CA THR A 36 -11.87 -3.83 1.12
C THR A 36 -11.20 -4.71 0.05
N ILE A 37 -11.27 -6.04 0.19
CA ILE A 37 -10.72 -6.95 -0.84
C ILE A 37 -11.51 -6.81 -2.15
N GLN A 38 -12.83 -6.70 -2.08
CA GLN A 38 -13.67 -6.52 -3.26
C GLN A 38 -13.35 -5.20 -3.97
N GLU A 39 -13.18 -4.10 -3.24
CA GLU A 39 -12.78 -2.80 -3.78
C GLU A 39 -11.43 -2.86 -4.50
N ILE A 40 -10.40 -3.40 -3.84
CA ILE A 40 -9.05 -3.51 -4.40
C ILE A 40 -9.07 -4.37 -5.67
N THR A 41 -9.68 -5.55 -5.61
CA THR A 41 -9.73 -6.46 -6.76
C THR A 41 -10.62 -5.95 -7.89
N GLY A 42 -11.67 -5.17 -7.56
CA GLY A 42 -12.50 -4.46 -8.53
C GLY A 42 -11.71 -3.39 -9.28
N GLY A 43 -10.94 -2.57 -8.55
CA GLY A 43 -10.05 -1.56 -9.15
C GLY A 43 -8.99 -2.17 -10.07
N ILE A 44 -8.37 -3.28 -9.66
CA ILE A 44 -7.40 -4.00 -10.49
C ILE A 44 -8.05 -4.52 -11.78
N ARG A 45 -9.24 -5.11 -11.71
CA ARG A 45 -9.98 -5.57 -12.90
C ARG A 45 -10.34 -4.41 -13.84
N SER A 46 -10.75 -3.27 -13.29
CA SER A 46 -11.01 -2.06 -14.08
C SER A 46 -9.75 -1.54 -14.77
N ALA A 47 -8.61 -1.49 -14.07
CA ALA A 47 -7.33 -1.09 -14.64
C ALA A 47 -6.88 -2.04 -15.77
N CYS A 48 -7.03 -3.35 -15.58
CA CYS A 48 -6.80 -4.35 -16.62
C CYS A 48 -7.65 -4.10 -17.88
N ALA A 49 -8.92 -3.71 -17.72
CA ALA A 49 -9.78 -3.37 -18.85
C ALA A 49 -9.27 -2.14 -19.63
N TYR A 50 -8.80 -1.09 -18.94
CA TYR A 50 -8.29 0.12 -19.59
C TYR A 50 -7.06 -0.13 -20.48
N VAL A 51 -6.15 -1.00 -20.03
CA VAL A 51 -4.92 -1.29 -20.77
C VAL A 51 -5.03 -2.51 -21.69
N GLY A 52 -6.20 -3.17 -21.73
CA GLY A 52 -6.42 -4.37 -22.56
C GLY A 52 -5.73 -5.64 -22.04
N ALA A 53 -5.44 -5.73 -20.75
CA ALA A 53 -4.83 -6.91 -20.14
C ALA A 53 -5.90 -7.93 -19.73
N THR A 54 -5.89 -9.12 -20.34
CA THR A 54 -6.86 -10.20 -20.04
C THR A 54 -6.56 -10.94 -18.73
N ARG A 55 -5.30 -10.94 -18.29
CA ARG A 55 -4.86 -11.55 -17.03
C ARG A 55 -3.93 -10.59 -16.29
N LEU A 56 -3.89 -10.72 -14.97
CA LEU A 56 -3.04 -9.87 -14.12
C LEU A 56 -1.54 -9.94 -14.51
N LYS A 57 -1.06 -11.10 -14.94
CA LYS A 57 0.34 -11.27 -15.39
C LYS A 57 0.68 -10.52 -16.69
N ASP A 58 -0.34 -10.14 -17.47
CA ASP A 58 -0.17 -9.42 -18.72
C ASP A 58 -0.20 -7.89 -18.49
N LEU A 59 -0.68 -7.43 -17.32
CA LEU A 59 -0.83 -6.02 -16.97
C LEU A 59 0.47 -5.23 -17.14
N SER A 60 1.61 -5.74 -16.67
CA SER A 60 2.91 -5.07 -16.79
C SER A 60 3.42 -4.95 -18.23
N LYS A 61 2.93 -5.79 -19.14
CA LYS A 61 3.30 -5.76 -20.57
C LYS A 61 2.40 -4.81 -21.37
N CYS A 62 1.15 -4.69 -20.97
CA CYS A 62 0.16 -3.85 -21.64
C CYS A 62 0.17 -2.38 -21.14
N THR A 63 0.75 -2.12 -19.97
CA THR A 63 0.76 -0.77 -19.37
C THR A 63 1.88 0.10 -19.93
N THR A 64 1.57 1.35 -20.27
CA THR A 64 2.55 2.41 -20.53
C THR A 64 2.37 3.50 -19.49
N PHE A 65 3.41 3.78 -18.69
CA PHE A 65 3.38 4.86 -17.71
C PHE A 65 3.69 6.20 -18.36
N VAL A 66 2.99 7.24 -17.91
CA VAL A 66 3.20 8.63 -18.33
C VAL A 66 3.61 9.44 -17.11
N ILE A 67 4.60 10.33 -17.26
CA ILE A 67 5.01 11.24 -16.20
C ILE A 67 3.95 12.34 -16.07
N CYS A 68 3.35 12.44 -14.89
CA CYS A 68 2.42 13.52 -14.56
C CYS A 68 3.15 14.60 -13.76
N SER A 69 3.05 15.86 -14.20
CA SER A 69 3.41 17.00 -13.35
C SER A 69 2.34 17.18 -12.28
N ARG A 70 2.74 17.62 -11.08
CA ARG A 70 1.75 18.11 -10.12
C ARG A 70 1.15 19.39 -10.70
N PRO A 71 -0.18 19.50 -10.83
CA PRO A 71 -0.78 20.77 -11.23
C PRO A 71 -0.39 21.82 -10.17
N THR A 72 0.34 22.86 -10.59
CA THR A 72 0.60 24.03 -9.76
C THR A 72 -0.68 24.87 -9.78
N GLY A 73 -1.59 24.63 -8.82
CA GLY A 73 -2.86 25.34 -8.78
C GLY A 73 -3.74 24.97 -7.59
N LYS A 74 -3.60 25.76 -6.52
CA LYS A 74 -4.57 26.16 -5.49
C LYS A 74 -5.38 25.05 -4.81
N ASP A 75 -4.86 24.58 -3.68
CA ASP A 75 -5.34 24.97 -2.33
C ASP A 75 -4.12 25.10 -1.40
#